data_AF-A0A4Q3YGX5-F1
#
_entry.id   AF-A0A4Q3YGX5-F1
#
_cell.length_a   1.000
_cell.length_b   1.000
_cell.length_c   1.000
_cell.angle_alpha   90.00
_cell.angle_beta   90.00
_cell.angle_gamma   90.00
#
_symmetry.space_group_name_H-M   'P 1'
#
loop_
_entity.id
_entity.type
_entity.pdbx_description
1 polymer ?
#
loop_
_entity_poly.entity_id
_entity_poly.type
_entity_poly.pdbx_seq_one_letter_code
_entity_poly.pdbx_strand_id
1 'polypeptide(L)'
;MKLATPMPTLRSKLTLSSGKESTNATEAIHMIIATVSFVLVGCMRFLSPRIAAFFIFCLVVPMIADAEDIYFTATGQQDGNPLVFRSITSVPKGVNKREFPSLIVVSWRYKLTEKGMPDAEVNEAQIELEDILTPLDANHTSRQMLVVTGNGRKVWYWYVRDVARWKAQAECLLGQYGYPIRITDADDHDWSFYENFKAGVEGLQIDQGR
;
A
#
# COMPACT_ATOMS: atom_id res chain seq x y z
N MET A 1 8.21 -19.35 -13.61
CA MET A 1 7.61 -19.78 -12.32
C MET A 1 6.10 -19.51 -12.41
N LYS A 2 5.23 -20.52 -12.24
CA LYS A 2 3.77 -20.34 -12.35
C LYS A 2 3.27 -19.57 -11.11
N LEU A 3 2.65 -18.41 -11.31
CA LEU A 3 1.88 -17.73 -10.25
C LEU A 3 0.88 -18.73 -9.66
N ALA A 4 1.00 -18.97 -8.36
CA ALA A 4 0.18 -19.93 -7.67
C ALA A 4 -1.25 -19.37 -7.52
N THR A 5 -2.20 -20.12 -8.07
CA THR A 5 -3.66 -19.90 -8.12
C THR A 5 -4.17 -18.80 -9.07
N PRO A 6 -5.07 -19.15 -10.03
CA PRO A 6 -5.81 -18.15 -10.79
C PRO A 6 -6.67 -17.31 -9.83
N MET A 7 -6.94 -16.06 -10.24
CA MET A 7 -7.81 -15.19 -9.47
C MET A 7 -9.17 -15.86 -9.18
N PRO A 8 -9.70 -15.70 -7.96
CA PRO A 8 -11.04 -16.19 -7.64
C PRO A 8 -12.10 -15.56 -8.54
N THR A 9 -13.02 -16.38 -9.02
CA THR A 9 -14.18 -15.94 -9.79
C THR A 9 -15.12 -15.16 -8.87
N LEU A 10 -15.14 -13.83 -8.99
CA LEU A 10 -16.08 -12.97 -8.28
C LEU A 10 -17.52 -13.30 -8.72
N ARG A 11 -18.34 -13.93 -7.86
CA ARG A 11 -19.79 -14.07 -8.07
C ARG A 11 -20.58 -13.10 -7.19
N SER A 12 -21.26 -12.17 -7.86
CA SER A 12 -22.44 -11.38 -7.49
C SER A 12 -22.76 -11.21 -5.98
N LYS A 13 -22.03 -10.32 -5.31
CA LYS A 13 -22.52 -9.32 -4.33
C LYS A 13 -21.33 -8.53 -3.78
N LEU A 14 -21.02 -7.43 -4.46
CA LEU A 14 -20.01 -6.46 -4.06
C LEU A 14 -20.71 -5.26 -3.44
N THR A 15 -20.36 -4.93 -2.20
CA THR A 15 -20.69 -3.64 -1.59
C THR A 15 -19.42 -2.80 -1.58
N LEU A 16 -19.40 -1.68 -2.32
CA LEU A 16 -18.30 -0.74 -2.27
C LEU A 16 -18.42 0.13 -1.01
N SER A 17 -17.34 0.22 -0.24
CA SER A 17 -17.18 1.22 0.80
C SER A 17 -15.86 1.96 0.58
N SER A 18 -15.93 3.28 0.45
CA SER A 18 -14.76 4.18 0.33
C SER A 18 -14.39 4.66 1.74
N GLY A 19 -13.29 4.16 2.29
CA GLY A 19 -12.75 4.62 3.57
C GLY A 19 -11.64 5.64 3.33
N LYS A 20 -11.82 6.87 3.82
CA LYS A 20 -10.77 7.89 3.85
C LYS A 20 -10.04 7.77 5.19
N GLU A 21 -8.85 7.19 5.18
CA GLU A 21 -8.00 7.12 6.38
C GLU A 21 -6.85 8.12 6.21
N SER A 22 -7.01 9.33 6.77
CA SER A 22 -5.95 10.34 6.82
C SER A 22 -5.98 11.06 8.17
N THR A 23 -5.15 10.62 9.10
CA THR A 23 -4.78 11.40 10.29
C THR A 23 -3.51 10.80 10.82
N ASN A 24 -2.36 11.46 10.56
CA ASN A 24 -1.16 11.50 11.42
C ASN A 24 0.05 12.13 10.70
N ALA A 25 0.12 12.08 9.36
CA ALA A 25 1.26 12.64 8.63
C ALA A 25 1.25 14.19 8.55
N THR A 26 0.07 14.81 8.50
CA THR A 26 -0.06 16.28 8.31
C THR A 26 0.40 17.08 9.53
N GLU A 27 0.16 16.58 10.75
CA GLU A 27 0.58 17.30 11.98
C GLU A 27 2.10 17.26 12.19
N ALA A 28 2.76 16.16 11.83
CA ALA A 28 4.22 16.04 11.93
C ALA A 28 4.95 17.00 10.98
N ILE A 29 4.39 17.23 9.78
CA ILE A 29 4.97 18.13 8.77
C ILE A 29 4.86 19.60 9.21
N HIS A 30 3.72 20.00 9.81
CA HIS A 30 3.56 21.36 10.33
C HIS A 30 4.54 21.64 11.49
N MET A 31 4.84 20.66 12.33
CA MET A 31 5.77 20.81 13.45
C MET A 31 7.24 20.95 13.00
N ILE A 32 7.64 20.23 11.94
CA ILE A 32 9.00 20.32 11.38
C ILE A 32 9.22 21.67 10.67
N ILE A 33 8.24 22.15 9.90
CA ILE A 33 8.28 23.44 9.19
C ILE A 33 8.40 24.61 10.19
N ALA A 34 7.68 24.57 11.31
CA ALA A 34 7.76 25.59 12.35
C ALA A 34 9.15 25.66 13.02
N THR A 35 9.81 24.51 13.19
CA THR A 35 11.11 24.41 13.86
C THR A 35 12.26 24.91 12.97
N VAL A 36 12.25 24.57 11.67
CA VAL A 36 13.27 25.03 10.71
C VAL A 36 13.18 26.54 10.46
N SER A 37 11.98 27.11 10.49
CA SER A 37 11.75 28.55 10.36
C SER A 37 12.37 29.35 11.52
N PHE A 38 12.35 28.81 12.74
CA PHE A 38 12.89 29.49 13.93
C PHE A 38 14.43 29.57 13.92
N VAL A 39 15.10 28.52 13.42
CA VAL A 39 16.56 28.45 13.30
C VAL A 39 17.10 29.43 12.23
N LEU A 40 16.39 29.56 11.11
CA LEU A 40 16.76 30.45 10.01
C LEU A 40 16.61 31.94 10.38
N VAL A 41 15.56 32.32 11.11
CA VAL A 41 15.36 33.71 11.58
C VAL A 41 16.41 34.12 12.62
N GLY A 42 16.88 33.18 13.46
CA GLY A 42 17.95 33.43 14.43
C GLY A 42 19.31 33.71 13.80
N CYS A 43 19.62 33.05 12.68
CA CYS A 43 20.91 33.19 11.98
C CYS A 43 21.04 34.51 11.19
N MET A 44 19.91 35.12 10.79
CA MET A 44 19.90 36.36 10.01
C MET A 44 20.29 37.63 10.80
N ARG A 45 20.51 37.55 12.11
CA ARG A 45 20.92 38.72 12.92
C ARG A 45 22.39 39.12 12.78
N PHE A 46 23.22 38.34 12.06
CA PHE A 46 24.67 38.57 11.97
C PHE A 46 25.22 38.74 10.55
N LEU A 47 24.37 38.82 9.51
CA LEU A 47 24.86 38.99 8.13
C LEU A 47 24.54 40.37 7.55
N SER A 48 25.57 40.96 6.93
CA SER A 48 25.55 42.23 6.19
C SER A 48 24.39 42.33 5.18
N PRO A 49 23.78 43.53 5.01
CA PRO A 49 22.58 43.74 4.18
C PRO A 49 22.76 43.45 2.68
N ARG A 50 23.99 43.15 2.22
CA ARG A 50 24.26 42.81 0.81
C ARG A 50 24.21 41.31 0.49
N ILE A 51 24.09 40.43 1.48
CA ILE A 51 24.04 38.96 1.26
C ILE A 51 22.62 38.41 1.45
N ALA A 52 21.74 39.16 2.14
CA ALA A 52 20.37 38.74 2.45
C ALA A 52 19.45 38.53 1.24
N ALA A 53 19.75 39.16 0.10
CA ALA A 53 18.89 39.10 -1.10
C ALA A 53 19.08 37.83 -1.95
N PHE A 54 20.16 37.05 -1.75
CA PHE A 54 20.43 35.85 -2.56
C PHE A 54 20.01 34.54 -1.89
N PHE A 55 19.72 34.55 -0.58
CA PHE A 55 19.42 33.35 0.19
C PHE A 55 17.92 33.02 0.31
N ILE A 56 17.03 33.94 -0.10
CA ILE A 56 15.58 33.78 0.06
C ILE A 56 14.94 32.97 -1.08
N PHE A 57 15.67 32.64 -2.15
CA PHE A 57 15.08 32.03 -3.35
C PHE A 57 15.28 30.50 -3.50
N CYS A 58 16.00 29.82 -2.60
CA CYS A 58 16.51 28.46 -2.91
C CYS A 58 15.99 27.29 -2.07
N LEU A 59 15.02 27.43 -1.16
CA LEU A 59 14.65 26.26 -0.34
C LEU A 59 13.21 26.24 0.18
N VAL A 60 12.25 26.44 -0.73
CA VAL A 60 10.93 25.84 -0.55
C VAL A 60 10.50 25.29 -1.91
N VAL A 61 11.14 24.20 -2.35
CA VAL A 61 10.42 23.29 -3.24
C VAL A 61 9.42 22.61 -2.32
N PRO A 62 8.10 22.87 -2.42
CA PRO A 62 7.15 22.01 -1.75
C PRO A 62 7.38 20.62 -2.34
N MET A 63 7.81 19.69 -1.48
CA MET A 63 7.72 18.27 -1.78
C MET A 63 6.21 17.99 -1.81
N ILE A 64 5.60 18.17 -2.98
CA ILE A 64 4.18 17.89 -3.20
C ILE A 64 4.06 16.36 -3.12
N ALA A 65 3.83 15.87 -1.91
CA ALA A 65 3.39 14.51 -1.67
C ALA A 65 1.86 14.47 -1.78
N ASP A 66 1.34 14.61 -3.01
CA ASP A 66 -0.09 14.46 -3.29
C ASP A 66 -0.32 13.18 -4.10
N ALA A 67 -0.49 12.08 -3.36
CA ALA A 67 -1.31 10.97 -3.80
C ALA A 67 -2.14 10.53 -2.60
N GLU A 68 -3.30 11.17 -2.43
CA GLU A 68 -4.36 10.68 -1.55
C GLU A 68 -4.91 9.39 -2.20
N ASP A 69 -4.27 8.26 -1.88
CA ASP A 69 -4.65 6.95 -2.41
C ASP A 69 -6.00 6.54 -1.80
N ILE A 70 -7.09 6.81 -2.53
CA ILE A 70 -8.44 6.41 -2.12
C ILE A 70 -8.53 4.88 -2.25
N TYR A 71 -8.58 4.20 -1.11
CA TYR A 71 -8.84 2.77 -1.04
C TYR A 71 -10.33 2.48 -1.29
N PHE A 72 -10.61 1.40 -2.00
CA PHE A 72 -11.94 0.79 -2.05
C PHE A 72 -11.91 -0.60 -1.42
N THR A 73 -13.05 -0.98 -0.85
CA THR A 73 -13.32 -2.34 -0.41
C THR A 73 -14.30 -3.03 -1.34
N ALA A 74 -14.07 -4.30 -1.60
CA ALA A 74 -14.88 -5.17 -2.44
C ALA A 74 -15.07 -6.52 -1.72
N THR A 75 -16.21 -7.19 -1.91
CA THR A 75 -16.52 -8.52 -1.34
C THR A 75 -16.82 -9.53 -2.44
N GLY A 76 -16.41 -10.78 -2.26
CA GLY A 76 -16.70 -11.87 -3.19
C GLY A 76 -16.83 -13.20 -2.47
N GLN A 77 -16.80 -14.30 -3.23
CA GLN A 77 -16.77 -15.65 -2.68
C GLN A 77 -15.82 -16.53 -3.47
N GLN A 78 -15.16 -17.46 -2.79
CA GLN A 78 -14.35 -18.53 -3.40
C GLN A 78 -14.58 -19.81 -2.60
N ASP A 79 -14.88 -20.92 -3.28
CA ASP A 79 -15.12 -22.22 -2.65
C ASP A 79 -16.23 -22.19 -1.57
N GLY A 80 -17.22 -21.30 -1.74
CA GLY A 80 -18.30 -21.08 -0.77
C GLY A 80 -17.93 -20.21 0.43
N ASN A 81 -16.67 -19.78 0.54
CA ASN A 81 -16.18 -18.90 1.60
C ASN A 81 -16.17 -17.43 1.13
N PRO A 82 -16.50 -16.47 2.00
CA PRO A 82 -16.40 -15.06 1.67
C PRO A 82 -14.95 -14.62 1.44
N LEU A 83 -14.80 -13.65 0.53
CA LEU A 83 -13.57 -12.91 0.29
C LEU A 83 -13.83 -11.42 0.49
N VAL A 84 -12.86 -10.73 1.07
CA VAL A 84 -12.78 -9.26 1.16
C VAL A 84 -11.51 -8.83 0.43
N PHE A 85 -11.65 -7.83 -0.42
CA PHE A 85 -10.59 -7.21 -1.19
C PHE A 85 -10.47 -5.76 -0.73
N ARG A 86 -9.26 -5.30 -0.42
CA ARG A 86 -8.93 -3.89 -0.21
C ARG A 86 -7.88 -3.51 -1.25
N SER A 87 -8.17 -2.49 -2.06
CA SER A 87 -7.30 -2.08 -3.17
C SER A 87 -7.32 -0.58 -3.32
N ILE A 88 -6.27 0.00 -3.90
CA ILE A 88 -6.31 1.39 -4.33
C ILE A 88 -7.17 1.52 -5.60
N THR A 89 -7.91 2.61 -5.73
CA THR A 89 -8.86 2.82 -6.85
C THR A 89 -8.18 3.02 -8.20
N SER A 90 -6.98 3.59 -8.21
CA SER A 90 -6.19 3.81 -9.41
C SER A 90 -4.71 3.77 -9.08
N VAL A 91 -3.88 3.56 -10.10
CA VAL A 91 -2.43 3.69 -9.95
C VAL A 91 -2.13 5.15 -9.59
N PRO A 92 -1.38 5.44 -8.52
CA PRO A 92 -1.18 6.81 -8.04
C PRO A 92 -0.55 7.68 -9.12
N LYS A 93 -0.92 8.97 -9.15
CA LYS A 93 -0.31 9.92 -10.11
C LYS A 93 1.20 9.93 -9.94
N GLY A 94 1.93 9.85 -11.06
CA GLY A 94 3.39 9.81 -11.07
C GLY A 94 4.01 8.42 -10.90
N VAL A 95 3.22 7.37 -10.63
CA VAL A 95 3.73 5.99 -10.65
C VAL A 95 3.80 5.49 -12.10
N ASN A 96 5.02 5.29 -12.59
CA ASN A 96 5.26 4.61 -13.85
C ASN A 96 5.38 3.10 -13.58
N LYS A 97 4.38 2.32 -14.00
CA LYS A 97 4.32 0.86 -13.81
C LYS A 97 5.60 0.13 -14.25
N ARG A 98 6.25 0.59 -15.32
CA ARG A 98 7.48 -0.02 -15.86
C ARG A 98 8.64 0.03 -14.87
N GLU A 99 8.59 0.94 -13.91
CA GLU A 99 9.60 1.04 -12.86
C GLU A 99 9.45 -0.04 -11.78
N PHE A 100 8.30 -0.71 -11.72
CA PHE A 100 7.96 -1.76 -10.76
C PHE A 100 7.59 -3.05 -11.48
N PRO A 101 8.56 -3.76 -12.10
CA PRO A 101 8.27 -4.87 -13.00
C PRO A 101 7.91 -6.18 -12.28
N SER A 102 8.13 -6.27 -10.97
CA SER A 102 7.99 -7.52 -10.22
C SER A 102 6.84 -7.44 -9.23
N LEU A 103 6.08 -8.53 -9.14
CA LEU A 103 5.01 -8.74 -8.17
C LEU A 103 5.53 -9.57 -7.01
N ILE A 104 5.49 -9.02 -5.80
CA ILE A 104 5.68 -9.75 -4.55
C ILE A 104 4.32 -10.10 -3.93
N VAL A 105 4.21 -11.34 -3.48
CA VAL A 105 3.04 -11.90 -2.83
C VAL A 105 3.44 -12.34 -1.42
N VAL A 106 2.95 -11.63 -0.41
CA VAL A 106 3.05 -12.04 0.99
C VAL A 106 1.75 -12.75 1.35
N SER A 107 1.84 -13.94 1.92
CA SER A 107 0.67 -14.75 2.27
C SER A 107 0.74 -15.27 3.69
N TRP A 108 -0.37 -15.17 4.42
CA TRP A 108 -0.54 -15.70 5.77
C TRP A 108 -1.71 -16.68 5.77
N ARG A 109 -1.48 -17.95 6.11
CA ARG A 109 -2.56 -18.95 6.25
C ARG A 109 -3.12 -18.95 7.66
N TYR A 110 -4.44 -19.03 7.78
CA TYR A 110 -5.12 -19.07 9.07
C TYR A 110 -6.24 -20.11 9.07
N LYS A 111 -6.68 -20.51 10.26
CA LYS A 111 -7.83 -21.41 10.43
C LYS A 111 -9.12 -20.66 10.16
N LEU A 112 -9.98 -21.23 9.32
CA LEU A 112 -11.28 -20.65 9.03
C LEU A 112 -12.16 -20.65 10.29
N THR A 113 -12.74 -19.50 10.62
CA THR A 113 -13.91 -19.42 11.48
C THR A 113 -15.16 -19.85 10.72
N GLU A 114 -16.29 -20.02 11.42
CA GLU A 114 -17.60 -20.29 10.79
C GLU A 114 -17.99 -19.22 9.75
N LYS A 115 -17.45 -18.00 9.87
CA LYS A 115 -17.68 -16.88 8.95
C LYS A 115 -16.71 -16.84 7.77
N GLY A 116 -15.80 -17.81 7.65
CA GLY A 116 -14.82 -17.85 6.56
C GLY A 116 -13.66 -16.84 6.68
N MET A 117 -13.55 -16.16 7.81
CA MET A 117 -12.61 -15.06 8.11
C MET A 117 -11.63 -15.42 9.22
N PRO A 118 -10.50 -14.71 9.39
CA PRO A 118 -9.63 -14.90 10.55
C PRO A 118 -10.39 -14.60 11.84
N ASP A 119 -10.01 -15.25 12.94
CA ASP A 119 -10.46 -14.85 14.28
C ASP A 119 -9.84 -13.50 14.69
N ALA A 120 -10.30 -12.96 15.82
CA ALA A 120 -9.88 -11.62 16.28
C ALA A 120 -8.37 -11.54 16.55
N GLU A 121 -7.80 -12.53 17.22
CA GLU A 121 -6.38 -12.57 17.57
C GLU A 121 -5.51 -12.64 16.30
N VAL A 122 -5.87 -13.51 15.35
CA VAL A 122 -5.17 -13.60 14.06
C VAL A 122 -5.33 -12.31 13.26
N ASN A 123 -6.51 -11.69 13.28
CA ASN A 123 -6.75 -10.43 12.56
C ASN A 123 -5.92 -9.27 13.16
N GLU A 124 -5.82 -9.18 14.48
CA GLU A 124 -4.98 -8.18 15.17
C GLU A 124 -3.50 -8.36 14.80
N ALA A 125 -2.98 -9.59 14.84
CA ALA A 125 -1.61 -9.87 14.43
C ALA A 125 -1.36 -9.59 12.93
N GLN A 126 -2.38 -9.78 12.08
CA GLN A 126 -2.31 -9.41 10.66
C GLN A 126 -2.34 -7.90 10.43
N ILE A 127 -2.97 -7.12 11.31
CA ILE A 127 -2.93 -5.65 11.29
C ILE A 127 -1.55 -5.16 11.73
N GLU A 128 -1.00 -5.72 12.81
CA GLU A 128 0.36 -5.39 13.26
C GLU A 128 1.41 -5.66 12.16
N LEU A 129 1.27 -6.78 11.43
CA LEU A 129 2.12 -7.05 10.27
C LEU A 129 1.99 -5.97 9.18
N GLU A 130 0.78 -5.47 8.90
CA GLU A 130 0.58 -4.39 7.91
C GLU A 130 1.31 -3.12 8.35
N ASP A 131 1.21 -2.77 9.62
CA ASP A 131 1.89 -1.61 10.19
C ASP A 131 3.42 -1.75 10.07
N ILE A 132 3.97 -2.93 10.37
CA ILE A 132 5.40 -3.22 10.23
C ILE A 132 5.87 -3.10 8.78
N LEU A 133 5.05 -3.52 7.81
CA LEU A 133 5.39 -3.49 6.38
C LEU A 133 5.15 -2.12 5.72
N THR A 134 4.41 -1.21 6.37
CA THR A 134 4.07 0.12 5.84
C THR A 134 5.28 0.92 5.30
N PRO A 135 6.45 0.94 5.96
CA PRO A 135 7.63 1.64 5.45
C PRO A 135 8.14 1.18 4.08
N LEU A 136 7.76 -0.01 3.62
CA LEU A 136 8.13 -0.54 2.30
C LEU A 136 7.42 0.21 1.16
N ASP A 137 6.25 0.81 1.41
CA ASP A 137 5.51 1.61 0.43
C ASP A 137 6.04 3.06 0.33
N ALA A 138 6.58 3.59 1.44
CA ALA A 138 6.87 5.01 1.61
C ALA A 138 8.01 5.59 0.73
N ASN A 139 8.84 4.75 0.09
CA ASN A 139 10.09 5.18 -0.55
C ASN A 139 10.07 5.13 -2.09
N HIS A 140 8.88 5.07 -2.69
CA HIS A 140 8.72 4.82 -4.13
C HIS A 140 9.39 3.52 -4.64
N THR A 141 9.89 2.64 -3.76
CA THR A 141 10.60 1.39 -4.12
C THR A 141 9.65 0.21 -4.24
N SER A 142 8.49 0.29 -3.61
CA SER A 142 7.36 -0.59 -3.85
C SER A 142 6.03 0.14 -3.73
N ARG A 143 4.94 -0.56 -4.06
CA ARG A 143 3.57 -0.12 -3.85
C ARG A 143 2.69 -1.31 -3.47
N GLN A 144 1.96 -1.22 -2.35
CA GLN A 144 0.93 -2.21 -2.05
C GLN A 144 -0.32 -1.88 -2.86
N MET A 145 -0.74 -2.80 -3.73
CA MET A 145 -1.87 -2.55 -4.63
C MET A 145 -3.14 -3.24 -4.19
N LEU A 146 -3.03 -4.39 -3.54
CA LEU A 146 -4.17 -5.25 -3.23
C LEU A 146 -3.91 -6.07 -1.97
N VAL A 147 -4.91 -6.15 -1.11
CA VAL A 147 -5.01 -7.09 0.00
C VAL A 147 -6.26 -7.93 -0.19
N VAL A 148 -6.12 -9.25 -0.04
CA VAL A 148 -7.23 -10.19 -0.13
C VAL A 148 -7.29 -11.01 1.15
N THR A 149 -8.43 -10.96 1.84
CA THR A 149 -8.70 -11.73 3.05
C THR A 149 -9.86 -12.67 2.81
N GLY A 150 -9.66 -13.95 3.05
CA GLY A 150 -10.73 -14.94 3.05
C GLY A 150 -10.22 -16.30 2.58
N ASN A 151 -11.09 -17.30 2.64
CA ASN A 151 -10.78 -18.67 2.22
C ASN A 151 -9.47 -19.22 2.85
N GLY A 152 -9.25 -18.94 4.13
CA GLY A 152 -8.16 -19.51 4.94
C GLY A 152 -6.81 -18.81 4.77
N ARG A 153 -6.79 -17.66 4.09
CA ARG A 153 -5.57 -16.87 3.93
C ARG A 153 -5.83 -15.37 3.84
N LYS A 154 -4.83 -14.59 4.26
CA LYS A 154 -4.69 -13.18 3.92
C LYS A 154 -3.47 -13.00 3.03
N VAL A 155 -3.61 -12.22 1.97
CA VAL A 155 -2.58 -12.06 0.95
C VAL A 155 -2.40 -10.59 0.63
N TRP A 156 -1.17 -10.11 0.67
CA TRP A 156 -0.77 -8.75 0.30
C TRP A 156 0.04 -8.80 -0.99
N TYR A 157 -0.38 -8.04 -1.99
CA TYR A 157 0.23 -7.95 -3.30
C TYR A 157 0.93 -6.60 -3.47
N TRP A 158 2.22 -6.68 -3.77
CA TRP A 158 3.11 -5.54 -3.89
C TRP A 158 3.76 -5.51 -5.26
N TYR A 159 3.77 -4.37 -5.94
CA TYR A 159 4.65 -4.17 -7.08
C TYR A 159 5.93 -3.50 -6.63
N VAL A 160 7.07 -4.03 -7.05
CA VAL A 160 8.40 -3.66 -6.54
C VAL A 160 9.36 -3.38 -7.68
N ARG A 161 10.29 -2.43 -7.46
CA ARG A 161 11.36 -2.14 -8.43
C ARG A 161 12.48 -3.17 -8.40
N ASP A 162 12.84 -3.60 -7.20
CA ASP A 162 13.95 -4.49 -6.91
C ASP A 162 13.51 -5.49 -5.84
N VAL A 163 13.35 -6.75 -6.26
CA VAL A 163 12.90 -7.85 -5.40
C VAL A 163 13.89 -8.13 -4.27
N ALA A 164 15.19 -8.10 -4.56
CA ALA A 164 16.22 -8.43 -3.59
C ALA A 164 16.29 -7.37 -2.49
N ARG A 165 16.27 -6.09 -2.90
CA ARG A 165 16.23 -4.96 -1.96
C ARG A 165 14.97 -4.98 -1.09
N TRP A 166 13.81 -5.22 -1.71
CA TRP A 166 12.54 -5.28 -0.98
C TRP A 166 12.55 -6.40 0.07
N LYS A 167 13.01 -7.61 -0.30
CA LYS A 167 13.10 -8.75 0.63
C LYS A 167 14.06 -8.48 1.79
N ALA A 168 15.23 -7.90 1.51
CA ALA A 168 16.19 -7.55 2.56
C ALA A 168 15.61 -6.51 3.55
N GLN A 169 14.86 -5.52 3.05
CA GLN A 169 14.18 -4.55 3.91
C GLN A 169 13.05 -5.19 4.73
N ALA A 170 12.25 -6.05 4.10
CA ALA A 170 11.20 -6.81 4.79
C ALA A 170 11.79 -7.70 5.90
N GLU A 171 12.87 -8.44 5.61
CA GLU A 171 13.58 -9.26 6.60
C GLU A 171 14.10 -8.42 7.77
N CYS A 172 14.65 -7.23 7.50
CA CYS A 172 15.11 -6.32 8.55
C CYS A 172 13.96 -5.83 9.44
N LEU A 173 12.81 -5.50 8.86
CA LEU A 173 11.63 -5.03 9.60
C LEU A 173 10.99 -6.17 10.42
N LEU A 174 10.96 -7.36 9.85
CA LEU A 174 10.37 -8.55 10.46
C LEU A 174 11.30 -9.24 11.46
N GLY A 175 12.56 -8.83 11.59
CA GLY A 175 13.67 -9.62 12.12
C GLY A 175 13.43 -10.43 13.40
N GLN A 176 12.63 -9.94 14.35
CA GLN A 176 12.32 -10.61 15.61
C GLN A 176 10.94 -11.28 15.67
N TYR A 177 10.12 -11.10 14.63
CA TYR A 177 8.73 -11.53 14.60
C TYR A 177 8.59 -12.89 13.90
N GLY A 178 8.03 -13.86 14.63
CA GLY A 178 7.78 -15.22 14.12
C GLY A 178 6.47 -15.36 13.33
N TYR A 179 6.09 -14.37 12.52
CA TYR A 179 4.83 -14.43 11.78
C TYR A 179 4.84 -15.59 10.76
N PRO A 180 3.74 -16.36 10.63
CA PRO A 180 3.66 -17.53 9.74
C PRO A 180 3.38 -17.10 8.29
N ILE A 181 4.20 -16.19 7.76
CA ILE A 181 4.07 -15.66 6.40
C ILE A 181 4.96 -16.40 5.41
N ARG A 182 4.50 -16.44 4.15
CA ARG A 182 5.29 -16.88 3.01
C ARG A 182 5.36 -15.77 1.97
N ILE A 183 6.58 -15.44 1.55
CA ILE A 183 6.88 -14.42 0.54
C ILE A 183 7.29 -15.12 -0.76
N THR A 184 6.66 -14.76 -1.87
CA THR A 184 7.05 -15.18 -3.21
C THR A 184 7.05 -14.01 -4.17
N ASP A 185 7.75 -14.15 -5.29
CA ASP A 185 7.86 -13.15 -6.33
C ASP A 185 7.60 -13.74 -7.72
N ALA A 186 7.19 -12.89 -8.65
CA ALA A 186 7.03 -13.19 -10.06
C ALA A 186 7.28 -11.93 -10.89
N ASP A 187 7.72 -12.10 -12.14
CA ASP A 187 7.77 -10.99 -13.10
C ASP A 187 6.38 -10.70 -13.64
N ASP A 188 5.97 -9.43 -13.62
CA ASP A 188 4.70 -8.94 -14.14
C ASP A 188 4.84 -7.48 -14.62
N HIS A 189 5.69 -7.28 -15.64
CA HIS A 189 6.03 -5.96 -16.19
C HIS A 189 4.81 -5.12 -16.61
N ASP A 190 3.78 -5.79 -17.10
CA ASP A 190 2.56 -5.15 -17.60
C ASP A 190 1.50 -4.95 -16.51
N TRP A 191 1.79 -5.40 -15.28
CA TRP A 191 0.85 -5.43 -14.16
C TRP A 191 -0.44 -6.21 -14.50
N SER A 192 -0.29 -7.26 -15.30
CA SER A 192 -1.40 -8.07 -15.81
C SER A 192 -2.22 -8.67 -14.68
N PHE A 193 -1.59 -9.06 -13.56
CA PHE A 193 -2.32 -9.56 -12.41
C PHE A 193 -3.31 -8.52 -11.87
N TYR A 194 -2.84 -7.29 -11.63
CA TYR A 194 -3.66 -6.21 -11.08
C TYR A 194 -4.70 -5.69 -12.06
N GLU A 195 -4.37 -5.59 -13.36
CA GLU A 195 -5.33 -5.17 -14.37
C GLU A 195 -6.47 -6.18 -14.53
N ASN A 196 -6.17 -7.48 -14.48
CA ASN A 196 -7.21 -8.52 -14.48
C ASN A 196 -8.09 -8.43 -13.21
N PHE A 197 -7.51 -8.11 -12.05
CA PHE A 197 -8.27 -7.84 -10.82
C PHE A 197 -9.24 -6.68 -11.00
N LYS A 198 -8.75 -5.52 -11.45
CA LYS A 198 -9.58 -4.34 -11.66
C LYS A 198 -10.70 -4.62 -12.66
N ALA A 199 -10.40 -5.23 -13.80
CA ALA A 199 -11.41 -5.57 -14.81
C ALA A 199 -12.52 -6.48 -14.24
N GLY A 200 -12.15 -7.42 -13.36
CA GLY A 200 -13.10 -8.29 -12.67
C GLY A 200 -14.02 -7.54 -11.72
N VAL A 201 -13.51 -6.51 -11.01
CA VAL A 201 -14.31 -5.68 -10.10
C VAL A 201 -15.16 -4.66 -10.88
N GLU A 202 -14.61 -4.00 -11.90
CA GLU A 202 -15.31 -3.03 -12.76
C GLU A 202 -16.43 -3.68 -13.57
N GLY A 203 -16.22 -4.89 -14.09
CA GLY A 203 -17.26 -5.65 -14.79
C GLY A 203 -18.51 -5.93 -13.91
N LEU A 204 -18.35 -5.89 -12.59
CA LEU A 204 -19.45 -6.06 -11.62
C LEU A 204 -20.11 -4.72 -11.23
N GLN A 205 -19.50 -3.58 -11.56
CA GLN A 205 -20.11 -2.26 -11.39
C GLN A 205 -21.11 -1.95 -12.53
N ILE A 206 -20.90 -2.48 -13.73
CA ILE A 206 -21.75 -2.21 -14.90
C ILE A 206 -23.03 -3.08 -14.92
N ASP A 207 -23.03 -4.23 -14.25
CA ASP A 207 -24.17 -5.17 -14.22
C ASP A 207 -25.29 -4.79 -13.21
N GLN A 208 -25.14 -3.70 -12.45
CA GLN A 208 -26.20 -3.20 -11.55
C GLN A 208 -27.20 -2.23 -12.23
N GLY A 209 -27.16 -2.15 -13.56
CA GLY A 209 -27.92 -1.15 -14.33
C GLY A 209 -28.76 -1.71 -15.49
N ARG A 210 -29.26 -2.96 -15.42
CA ARG A 210 -30.19 -3.47 -16.44
C ARG A 210 -31.29 -4.36 -15.90
#